data_AF-A0A8T5TH54-F1
#
_entry.id   AF-A0A8T5TH54-F1
#
_cell.length_a   1.000
_cell.length_b   1.000
_cell.length_c   1.000
_cell.angle_alpha   90.00
_cell.angle_beta   90.00
_cell.angle_gamma   90.00
#
_symmetry.space_group_name_H-M   'P 1'
#
loop_
_entity.id
_entity.type
_entity.pdbx_description
1 polymer ?
#
loop_
_entity_poly.entity_id
_entity_poly.type
_entity_poly.pdbx_seq_one_letter_code
_entity_poly.pdbx_strand_id
1 'polypeptide(L)'
;MRDIKALYLYDRKLKPNNTNISQNSTKKVETKNGESTKFAWLKKNPYLAGFGFIFFMELGDKTQLLTITLASIHAAPFEVWLGAFLALISVAWIGIFAGAVIAKKVSKFYLKVVAVSIFILVGVLVLISAF
;
A
#
# COMPACT_ATOMS: atom_id res chain seq x y z
N MET A 1 30.73 -9.43 -52.45
CA MET A 1 29.79 -9.56 -51.31
C MET A 1 30.56 -9.26 -50.03
N ARG A 2 30.57 -7.99 -49.58
CA ARG A 2 31.34 -7.56 -48.40
C ARG A 2 30.55 -7.89 -47.12
N ASP A 3 31.27 -8.41 -46.14
CA ASP A 3 30.81 -9.19 -45.00
C ASP A 3 29.66 -8.58 -44.18
N ILE A 4 28.47 -9.16 -44.34
CA ILE A 4 27.32 -8.96 -43.43
C ILE A 4 27.70 -9.42 -42.00
N LYS A 5 28.62 -10.39 -41.89
CA LYS A 5 29.23 -10.77 -40.61
C LYS A 5 30.02 -9.62 -39.97
N ALA A 6 30.66 -8.75 -40.74
CA ALA A 6 31.39 -7.62 -40.18
C ALA A 6 30.44 -6.56 -39.60
N LEU A 7 29.27 -6.34 -40.22
CA LEU A 7 28.23 -5.48 -39.67
C LEU A 7 27.62 -6.05 -38.39
N TYR A 8 27.38 -7.36 -38.35
CA TYR A 8 26.92 -8.03 -37.13
C TYR A 8 27.94 -7.99 -36.00
N LEU A 9 29.24 -8.05 -36.33
CA LEU A 9 30.32 -7.96 -35.34
C LEU A 9 30.60 -6.52 -34.88
N TYR A 10 30.23 -5.50 -35.67
CA TYR A 10 30.33 -4.10 -35.29
C TYR A 10 29.23 -3.70 -34.29
N ASP A 11 27.99 -4.15 -34.49
CA ASP A 11 26.83 -3.82 -33.64
C ASP A 11 26.97 -4.34 -32.20
N ARG A 12 27.51 -5.56 -32.02
CA ARG A 12 27.72 -6.16 -30.69
C ARG A 12 28.70 -5.37 -29.81
N LYS A 13 29.63 -4.61 -30.41
CA LYS A 13 30.57 -3.75 -29.67
C LYS A 13 29.98 -2.40 -29.24
N LEU A 14 28.81 -2.02 -29.76
CA LEU A 14 28.18 -0.72 -29.47
C LEU A 14 27.14 -0.77 -28.36
N LYS A 15 26.85 -1.94 -27.76
CA LYS A 15 25.89 -2.06 -26.65
C LYS A 15 26.54 -1.57 -25.34
N PRO A 16 26.16 -0.39 -24.79
CA PRO A 16 26.78 0.16 -23.59
C PRO A 16 26.39 -0.64 -22.34
N ASN A 17 27.37 -0.89 -21.48
CA ASN A 17 27.22 -1.60 -20.21
C ASN A 17 26.75 -0.64 -19.10
N ASN A 18 25.43 -0.55 -18.89
CA ASN A 18 24.77 0.34 -17.93
C ASN A 18 24.22 -0.38 -16.67
N THR A 19 24.69 -1.61 -16.40
CA THR A 19 24.21 -2.45 -15.29
C THR A 19 24.51 -1.90 -13.89
N ASN A 20 25.50 -1.00 -13.76
CA ASN A 20 25.91 -0.42 -12.47
C ASN A 20 25.04 0.76 -12.00
N ILE A 21 24.23 1.36 -12.88
CA ILE A 21 23.44 2.57 -12.57
C ILE A 21 22.07 2.21 -11.96
N SER A 22 21.47 1.09 -12.38
CA SER A 22 20.20 0.62 -11.80
C SER A 22 20.33 0.08 -10.38
N GLN A 23 21.48 -0.50 -9.99
CA GLN A 23 21.66 -1.03 -8.64
C GLN A 23 22.01 0.04 -7.60
N ASN A 24 22.66 1.13 -8.01
CA ASN A 24 23.01 2.22 -7.10
C ASN A 24 21.79 3.08 -6.69
N SER A 25 20.72 3.05 -7.50
CA SER A 25 19.49 3.82 -7.24
C SER A 25 18.56 3.14 -6.23
N THR A 26 18.60 1.81 -6.11
CA THR A 26 17.81 1.06 -5.12
C THR A 26 18.52 0.92 -3.77
N LYS A 27 19.86 0.93 -3.74
CA LYS A 27 20.61 0.77 -2.48
C LYS A 27 20.68 2.04 -1.62
N LYS A 28 20.43 3.23 -2.19
CA LYS A 28 20.61 4.52 -1.50
C LYS A 28 19.39 4.99 -0.69
N VAL A 29 18.27 4.26 -0.69
CA VAL A 29 17.06 4.65 0.06
C VAL A 29 17.01 4.04 1.48
N GLU A 30 17.87 3.07 1.81
CA GLU A 30 17.84 2.39 3.12
C GLU A 30 18.71 3.02 4.22
N THR A 31 19.26 4.22 4.06
CA THR A 31 20.20 4.73 5.08
C THR A 31 20.06 6.23 5.33
N LYS A 32 18.96 6.60 5.99
CA LYS A 32 18.92 7.75 6.90
C LYS A 32 17.68 7.68 7.79
N ASN A 33 17.87 7.26 9.05
CA ASN A 33 17.34 7.80 10.31
C ASN A 33 17.34 6.64 11.33
N GLY A 34 18.32 6.47 12.21
CA GLY A 34 18.73 7.48 13.20
C GLY A 34 18.11 7.24 14.59
N GLU A 35 17.08 6.38 14.71
CA GLU A 35 16.43 6.01 16.01
C GLU A 35 16.16 4.49 16.18
N SER A 36 16.66 3.64 15.29
CA SER A 36 16.22 2.24 15.15
C SER A 36 17.00 1.19 15.95
N THR A 37 17.81 1.58 16.94
CA THR A 37 18.56 0.62 17.79
C THR A 37 17.75 0.09 18.97
N LYS A 38 16.65 0.76 19.36
CA LYS A 38 15.73 0.28 20.42
C LYS A 38 14.77 -0.83 19.97
N PHE A 39 14.65 -1.05 18.66
CA PHE A 39 13.75 -2.05 18.05
C PHE A 39 14.49 -3.28 17.51
N ALA A 40 15.79 -3.42 17.79
CA ALA A 40 16.56 -4.61 17.39
C ALA A 40 16.01 -5.91 18.02
N TRP A 41 15.39 -5.82 19.20
CA TRP A 41 14.70 -6.95 19.86
C TRP A 41 13.43 -7.41 19.12
N LEU A 42 12.74 -6.53 18.39
CA LEU A 42 11.57 -6.88 17.57
C LEU A 42 11.93 -7.60 16.27
N LYS A 43 13.17 -7.47 15.82
CA LYS A 43 13.68 -8.16 14.63
C LYS A 43 13.75 -9.69 14.82
N LYS A 44 13.77 -10.16 16.07
CA LYS A 44 13.85 -11.59 16.42
C LYS A 44 12.56 -12.36 16.10
N ASN A 45 11.40 -11.68 16.09
CA ASN A 45 10.09 -12.26 15.78
C ASN A 45 9.29 -11.30 14.88
N PRO A 46 9.40 -11.40 13.55
CA PRO A 46 8.72 -10.50 12.62
C PRO A 46 7.19 -10.51 12.79
N TYR A 47 6.63 -11.61 13.29
CA TYR A 47 5.20 -11.72 13.63
C TYR A 47 4.80 -10.81 14.79
N LEU A 48 5.64 -10.70 15.83
CA LEU A 48 5.34 -9.89 17.00
C LEU A 48 5.51 -8.40 16.69
N ALA A 49 6.48 -8.08 15.83
CA ALA A 49 6.65 -6.73 15.29
C ALA A 49 5.48 -6.32 14.38
N GLY A 50 5.06 -7.20 13.48
CA GLY A 50 3.90 -6.96 12.62
C GLY A 50 2.61 -6.85 13.41
N PHE A 51 2.36 -7.78 14.33
CA PHE A 51 1.20 -7.73 15.23
C PHE A 51 1.19 -6.46 16.06
N GLY A 52 2.30 -6.10 16.72
CA GLY A 52 2.38 -4.88 17.51
C GLY A 52 2.14 -3.63 16.67
N PHE A 53 2.76 -3.53 15.50
CA PHE A 53 2.57 -2.40 14.60
C PHE A 53 1.11 -2.25 14.16
N ILE A 54 0.49 -3.34 13.68
CA ILE A 54 -0.91 -3.34 13.23
C ILE A 54 -1.84 -3.07 14.41
N PHE A 55 -1.60 -3.69 15.55
CA PHE A 55 -2.39 -3.50 16.76
C PHE A 55 -2.37 -2.03 17.23
N PHE A 56 -1.21 -1.38 17.24
CA PHE A 56 -1.13 0.05 17.55
C PHE A 56 -1.79 0.93 16.47
N MET A 57 -1.75 0.51 15.20
CA MET A 57 -2.43 1.19 14.10
C MET A 57 -3.96 1.02 14.16
N GLU A 58 -4.44 -0.10 14.70
CA GLU A 58 -5.86 -0.46 14.83
C GLU A 58 -6.47 -0.10 16.19
N LEU A 59 -5.66 0.14 17.23
CA LEU A 59 -6.14 0.55 18.55
C LEU A 59 -6.83 1.91 18.45
N GLY A 60 -8.15 1.91 18.67
CA GLY A 60 -8.96 3.12 18.53
C GLY A 60 -9.21 3.52 17.08
N ASP A 61 -9.11 2.57 16.14
CA ASP A 61 -9.54 2.83 14.77
C ASP A 61 -10.98 3.35 14.76
N LYS A 62 -11.26 4.22 13.79
CA LYS A 62 -12.55 4.90 13.62
C LYS A 62 -13.70 3.90 13.58
N THR A 63 -13.44 2.70 13.07
CA THR A 63 -14.41 1.59 13.03
C THR A 63 -14.80 1.10 14.44
N GLN A 64 -13.87 1.09 15.41
CA GLN A 64 -14.16 0.70 16.79
C GLN A 64 -15.04 1.75 17.50
N LEU A 65 -14.73 3.05 17.33
CA LEU A 65 -15.57 4.13 17.87
C LEU A 65 -16.96 4.17 17.22
N LEU A 66 -17.04 3.94 15.91
CA LEU A 66 -18.31 3.84 15.19
C LEU A 66 -19.17 2.69 15.76
N THR A 67 -18.56 1.52 15.99
CA THR A 67 -19.27 0.34 16.50
C THR A 67 -19.75 0.56 17.94
N ILE A 68 -18.93 1.14 18.81
CA ILE A 68 -19.31 1.47 20.20
C ILE A 68 -20.43 2.51 20.22
N THR A 69 -20.35 3.54 19.38
CA THR A 69 -21.39 4.57 19.27
C THR A 69 -22.71 3.96 18.81
N LEU A 70 -22.66 3.12 17.77
CA LEU A 70 -23.85 2.46 17.22
C LEU A 70 -24.47 1.49 18.24
N ALA A 71 -23.63 0.78 19.01
CA ALA A 71 -24.04 -0.14 20.07
C ALA A 71 -24.56 0.60 21.32
N SER A 72 -24.14 1.84 21.54
CA SER A 72 -24.64 2.69 22.62
C SER A 72 -26.00 3.33 22.28
N ILE A 73 -26.29 3.55 21.01
CA ILE A 73 -27.56 4.15 20.55
C ILE A 73 -28.69 3.10 20.50
N HIS A 74 -28.36 1.84 20.21
CA HIS A 74 -29.34 0.76 20.15
C HIS A 74 -29.34 -0.04 21.45
N ALA A 75 -30.53 -0.33 22.00
CA ALA A 75 -30.67 -1.17 23.20
C ALA A 75 -30.27 -2.65 22.99
N ALA A 76 -29.84 -3.02 21.77
CA ALA A 76 -29.45 -4.37 21.37
C ALA A 76 -27.99 -4.42 20.86
N PRO A 77 -26.98 -4.51 21.75
CA PRO A 77 -25.57 -4.47 21.37
C PRO A 77 -25.14 -5.67 20.48
N PHE A 78 -25.81 -6.81 20.62
CA PHE A 78 -25.50 -8.01 19.83
C PHE A 78 -25.92 -7.87 18.36
N GLU A 79 -27.07 -7.23 18.10
CA GLU A 79 -27.57 -6.98 16.74
C GLU A 79 -26.68 -5.99 16.01
N VAL A 80 -26.19 -4.96 16.72
CA VAL A 80 -25.24 -3.98 16.17
C VAL A 80 -23.92 -4.64 15.83
N TRP A 81 -23.39 -5.51 16.71
CA TRP A 81 -22.16 -6.24 16.44
C TRP A 81 -22.29 -7.11 15.18
N LEU A 82 -23.39 -7.87 15.06
CA LEU A 82 -23.63 -8.73 13.91
C LEU A 82 -23.81 -7.93 12.61
N GLY A 83 -24.54 -6.82 12.67
CA GLY A 83 -24.73 -5.91 11.54
C GLY A 83 -23.44 -5.26 11.07
N ALA A 84 -22.63 -4.73 12.00
CA ALA A 84 -21.33 -4.14 11.69
C ALA A 84 -20.36 -5.17 11.09
N PHE A 85 -20.35 -6.40 11.62
CA PHE A 85 -19.54 -7.49 11.10
C PHE A 85 -19.94 -7.89 9.68
N LEU A 86 -21.25 -8.08 9.43
CA LEU A 86 -21.76 -8.38 8.09
C LEU A 86 -21.47 -7.26 7.10
N ALA A 87 -21.60 -6.00 7.54
CA ALA A 87 -21.31 -4.84 6.71
C ALA A 87 -19.82 -4.80 6.32
N LEU A 88 -18.91 -5.00 7.28
CA LEU A 88 -17.46 -5.06 7.04
C LEU A 88 -17.08 -6.16 6.04
N ILE A 89 -17.59 -7.38 6.23
CA ILE A 89 -17.33 -8.50 5.30
C ILE A 89 -17.86 -8.15 3.91
N SER A 90 -19.09 -7.63 3.83
CA SER A 90 -19.72 -7.32 2.55
C SER A 90 -18.96 -6.25 1.80
N VAL A 91 -18.57 -5.17 2.48
CA VAL A 91 -17.76 -4.08 1.90
C VAL A 91 -16.39 -4.58 1.46
N ALA A 92 -15.71 -5.38 2.29
CA ALA A 92 -14.42 -5.96 1.93
C ALA A 92 -14.53 -6.87 0.71
N TRP A 93 -15.55 -7.73 0.65
CA TRP A 93 -15.77 -8.66 -0.46
C TRP A 93 -16.04 -7.91 -1.77
N ILE A 94 -16.91 -6.90 -1.75
CA ILE A 94 -17.18 -6.03 -2.89
C ILE A 94 -15.92 -5.28 -3.32
N GLY A 95 -15.14 -4.75 -2.37
CA GLY A 95 -13.89 -4.04 -2.64
C GLY A 95 -12.84 -4.93 -3.32
N ILE A 96 -12.66 -6.16 -2.84
CA ILE A 96 -11.74 -7.13 -3.43
C ILE A 96 -12.20 -7.52 -4.83
N PHE A 97 -13.49 -7.81 -5.02
CA PHE A 97 -14.03 -8.21 -6.31
C PHE A 97 -13.89 -7.08 -7.34
N ALA A 98 -14.34 -5.87 -6.99
CA ALA A 98 -14.22 -4.69 -7.84
C ALA A 98 -12.74 -4.37 -8.14
N GLY A 99 -11.89 -4.40 -7.12
CA GLY A 99 -10.44 -4.19 -7.26
C GLY A 99 -9.80 -5.20 -8.20
N ALA A 100 -10.16 -6.48 -8.10
CA ALA A 100 -9.64 -7.55 -8.96
C ALA A 100 -10.08 -7.39 -10.43
N VAL A 101 -11.34 -6.99 -10.67
CA VAL A 101 -11.86 -6.73 -12.03
C VAL A 101 -11.15 -5.52 -12.64
N ILE A 102 -11.01 -4.43 -11.88
CA ILE A 102 -10.34 -3.20 -12.33
C ILE A 102 -8.86 -3.46 -12.59
N ALA A 103 -8.17 -4.18 -11.71
CA ALA A 103 -6.75 -4.51 -11.85
C ALA A 103 -6.44 -5.37 -13.09
N LYS A 104 -7.40 -6.19 -13.56
CA LYS A 104 -7.24 -6.97 -14.80
C LYS A 104 -7.38 -6.14 -16.07
N LYS A 105 -8.21 -5.08 -16.06
CA LYS A 105 -8.46 -4.24 -17.24
C LYS A 105 -7.56 -3.00 -17.30
N VAL A 106 -7.04 -2.53 -16.18
CA VAL A 106 -6.39 -1.22 -16.07
C VAL A 106 -4.89 -1.37 -15.78
N SER A 107 -4.05 -0.73 -16.59
CA SER A 107 -2.59 -0.70 -16.38
C SER A 107 -2.26 -0.03 -15.03
N LYS A 108 -1.23 -0.55 -14.33
CA LYS A 108 -0.80 -0.10 -12.99
C LYS A 108 -0.55 1.40 -12.90
N PHE A 109 -0.21 2.05 -14.01
CA PHE A 109 -0.01 3.50 -14.07
C PHE A 109 -1.30 4.27 -13.77
N TYR A 110 -2.42 3.90 -14.40
CA TYR A 110 -3.70 4.57 -14.20
C TYR A 110 -4.24 4.36 -12.78
N LEU A 111 -4.09 3.16 -12.22
CA LEU A 111 -4.43 2.89 -10.82
C LEU A 111 -3.68 3.83 -9.86
N LYS A 112 -2.39 4.06 -10.09
CA LYS A 112 -1.58 4.98 -9.27
C LYS A 112 -2.06 6.42 -9.41
N VAL A 113 -2.32 6.88 -10.63
CA VAL A 113 -2.81 8.25 -10.87
C VAL A 113 -4.16 8.48 -10.19
N VAL A 114 -5.08 7.54 -10.32
CA VAL A 114 -6.40 7.61 -9.67
C VAL A 114 -6.27 7.63 -8.15
N ALA A 115 -5.44 6.75 -7.57
CA ALA A 115 -5.22 6.71 -6.13
C ALA A 115 -4.66 8.03 -5.58
N VAL A 116 -3.65 8.62 -6.25
CA VAL A 116 -3.09 9.91 -5.87
C VAL A 116 -4.13 11.03 -6.00
N SER A 117 -4.90 11.02 -7.09
CA SER A 117 -5.95 12.02 -7.32
C SER A 117 -7.01 11.99 -6.22
N ILE A 118 -7.55 10.81 -5.90
CA ILE A 118 -8.53 10.62 -4.82
C ILE A 118 -7.93 11.05 -3.48
N PHE A 119 -6.67 10.70 -3.21
CA PHE A 119 -6.01 11.08 -1.96
C PHE A 119 -5.89 12.60 -1.80
N ILE A 120 -5.47 13.32 -2.85
CA ILE A 120 -5.40 14.78 -2.84
C ILE A 120 -6.80 15.37 -2.64
N LEU A 121 -7.80 14.86 -3.36
CA LEU A 121 -9.17 15.35 -3.31
C LEU A 121 -9.76 15.20 -1.90
N VAL A 122 -9.63 14.02 -1.29
CA VAL A 122 -10.05 13.77 0.09
C VAL A 122 -9.26 14.64 1.07
N GLY A 123 -7.95 14.79 0.88
CA GLY A 123 -7.12 15.65 1.73
C GLY A 123 -7.57 17.11 1.72
N VAL A 124 -7.88 17.67 0.54
CA VAL A 124 -8.41 19.02 0.39
C VAL A 124 -9.80 19.14 1.00
N LEU A 125 -10.69 18.17 0.77
CA LEU A 125 -12.03 18.16 1.34
C LEU A 125 -11.98 18.18 2.88
N VAL A 126 -11.11 17.35 3.47
CA VAL A 126 -10.90 17.31 4.92
C VAL A 126 -10.35 18.65 5.43
N LEU A 127 -9.39 19.24 4.73
CA LEU A 127 -8.82 20.55 5.10
C LEU A 127 -9.87 21.66 5.11
N ILE A 128 -10.78 21.66 4.13
CA ILE A 128 -11.91 22.61 4.08
C ILE A 128 -12.90 22.31 5.21
N SER A 129 -13.25 21.04 5.46
CA SER A 129 -14.20 20.68 6.52
C SER A 129 -13.66 20.90 7.95
N ALA A 130 -12.33 21.01 8.09
CA ALA A 130 -11.68 21.25 9.36
C ALA A 130 -11.64 22.75 9.75
N PHE A 131 -11.94 23.64 8.80
CA PHE A 131 -12.09 25.09 9.00
C PHE A 131 -13.58 25.46 9.04
#